data_AF-A0AAN9EBK7-F1
#
_entry.id   AF-A0AAN9EBK7-F1
#
_cell.length_a   1.000
_cell.length_b   1.000
_cell.length_c   1.000
_cell.angle_alpha   90.00
_cell.angle_beta   90.00
_cell.angle_gamma   90.00
#
_symmetry.space_group_name_H-M   'P 1'
#
loop_
_entity.id
_entity.type
_entity.pdbx_description
1 polymer ?
#
loop_
_entity_poly.entity_id
_entity_poly.type
_entity_poly.pdbx_seq_one_letter_code
_entity_poly.pdbx_strand_id
1 'polypeptide(L)'
;MFDLMENNNEVALLYGSMLKECLRRSQVATMHVLQSQQYMSKFLEYVTLPNYTFASHAGGMLELLLTRHTSTVAEFLTNNYEWFFDDFNSKLLVSSNQITKAQGLSLMGHVLSEGKNHDLMLRYVSNVENLKLVMNALREGKRVQMKAFRVFKLFVENRDKAMGVTNILRMNTRKLLEILAGLKATGEDQEFDEDKAQISRELNSLKDTHHSIRLPTKE
;
A
#
# COMPACT_ATOMS: atom_id res chain seq x y z
N MET A 1 -19.93 6.49 -19.78
CA MET A 1 -18.58 5.92 -19.98
C MET A 1 -18.56 4.43 -19.67
N PHE A 2 -19.05 4.00 -18.50
CA PHE A 2 -19.00 2.60 -18.09
C PHE A 2 -20.16 1.73 -18.60
N ASP A 3 -21.37 2.29 -18.73
CA ASP A 3 -22.46 1.64 -19.49
C ASP A 3 -22.15 1.55 -21.01
N LEU A 4 -21.17 2.33 -21.48
CA LEU A 4 -20.62 2.25 -22.84
C LEU A 4 -19.50 1.21 -22.97
N MET A 5 -18.88 0.78 -21.86
CA MET A 5 -17.82 -0.25 -21.89
C MET A 5 -18.35 -1.66 -22.16
N GLU A 6 -19.61 -1.95 -21.82
CA GLU A 6 -20.22 -3.24 -22.15
C GLU A 6 -20.49 -3.40 -23.65
N ASN A 7 -20.58 -2.29 -24.39
CA ASN A 7 -21.03 -2.29 -25.79
C ASN A 7 -19.97 -1.82 -26.80
N ASN A 8 -18.93 -1.06 -26.40
CA ASN A 8 -17.87 -0.62 -27.32
C ASN A 8 -16.53 -0.33 -26.62
N ASN A 9 -15.58 -1.26 -26.78
CA ASN A 9 -14.26 -1.20 -26.16
C ASN A 9 -13.40 -0.01 -26.63
N GLU A 10 -13.48 0.40 -27.89
CA GLU A 10 -12.66 1.50 -28.42
C GLU A 10 -13.09 2.85 -27.84
N VAL A 11 -14.41 3.06 -27.77
CA VAL A 11 -15.02 4.25 -27.20
C VAL A 11 -14.67 4.39 -25.71
N ALA A 12 -14.70 3.27 -24.98
CA ALA A 12 -14.28 3.20 -23.58
C ALA A 12 -12.83 3.66 -23.37
N LEU A 13 -11.91 3.15 -24.20
CA LEU A 13 -10.49 3.48 -24.13
C LEU A 13 -10.21 4.94 -24.51
N LEU A 14 -10.93 5.47 -25.51
CA LEU A 14 -10.84 6.86 -25.93
C LEU A 14 -11.25 7.81 -24.80
N TYR A 15 -12.45 7.62 -24.23
CA TYR A 15 -12.90 8.43 -23.09
C TYR A 15 -11.99 8.25 -21.88
N GLY A 16 -11.47 7.03 -21.65
CA GLY A 16 -10.49 6.74 -20.60
C GLY A 16 -9.26 7.61 -20.71
N SER A 17 -8.73 7.72 -21.93
CA SER A 17 -7.56 8.55 -22.23
C SER A 17 -7.84 10.04 -22.02
N MET A 18 -9.01 10.53 -22.43
CA MET A 18 -9.44 11.91 -22.20
C MET A 18 -9.57 12.22 -20.70
N LEU A 19 -10.27 11.36 -19.95
CA LEU A 19 -10.43 11.52 -18.50
C LEU A 19 -9.07 11.51 -17.80
N LYS A 20 -8.18 10.59 -18.17
CA LYS A 20 -6.82 10.52 -17.63
C LYS A 20 -6.06 11.83 -17.81
N GLU A 21 -6.20 12.47 -18.97
CA GLU A 21 -5.58 13.77 -19.24
C GLU A 21 -6.22 14.91 -18.43
N CYS A 22 -7.55 14.89 -18.26
CA CYS A 22 -8.25 15.81 -17.39
C CYS A 22 -7.77 15.70 -15.94
N LEU A 23 -7.69 14.49 -15.39
CA LEU A 23 -7.22 14.24 -14.02
C LEU A 23 -5.75 14.66 -13.81
N ARG A 24 -4.91 14.49 -14.84
CA ARG A 24 -3.50 14.88 -14.80
C ARG A 24 -3.31 16.39 -14.66
N ARG A 25 -4.17 17.20 -15.30
CA ARG A 25 -4.03 18.67 -15.38
C ARG A 25 -4.95 19.43 -14.42
N SER A 26 -6.18 18.97 -14.24
CA SER A 26 -7.22 19.70 -13.51
C SER A 26 -7.38 19.17 -12.09
N GLN A 27 -6.92 19.94 -11.12
CA GLN A 27 -7.14 19.67 -9.70
C GLN A 27 -8.64 19.62 -9.37
N VAL A 28 -9.46 20.48 -10.00
CA VAL A 28 -10.92 20.51 -9.79
C VAL A 28 -11.58 19.22 -10.28
N ALA A 29 -11.14 18.69 -11.44
CA ALA A 29 -11.66 17.41 -11.94
C ALA A 29 -11.30 16.26 -10.99
N THR A 30 -10.06 16.21 -10.50
CA THR A 30 -9.64 15.22 -9.51
C THR A 30 -10.45 15.35 -8.22
N MET A 31 -10.62 16.55 -7.70
CA MET A 31 -11.42 16.80 -6.50
C MET A 31 -12.87 16.31 -6.66
N HIS A 32 -13.50 16.61 -7.80
CA HIS A 32 -14.86 16.18 -8.09
C HIS A 32 -15.00 14.64 -8.13
N VAL A 33 -14.02 13.94 -8.70
CA VAL A 33 -14.00 12.48 -8.71
C VAL A 33 -13.78 11.92 -7.30
N LEU A 34 -12.81 12.45 -6.56
CA LEU A 34 -12.49 11.99 -5.20
C LEU A 34 -13.68 12.18 -4.23
N GLN A 35 -14.40 13.29 -4.33
CA GLN A 35 -15.55 13.58 -3.47
C GLN A 35 -16.74 12.62 -3.65
N SER A 36 -16.76 11.84 -4.74
CA SER A 36 -17.78 10.83 -4.97
C SER A 36 -17.29 9.44 -4.55
N GLN A 37 -17.81 8.96 -3.41
CA GLN A 37 -17.54 7.60 -2.94
C GLN A 37 -17.90 6.55 -3.99
N GLN A 38 -19.03 6.73 -4.69
CA GLN A 38 -19.46 5.81 -5.75
C GLN A 38 -18.44 5.73 -6.89
N TYR A 39 -17.86 6.85 -7.31
CA TYR A 39 -16.84 6.85 -8.37
C TYR A 39 -15.57 6.17 -7.88
N MET A 40 -15.13 6.46 -6.65
CA MET A 40 -13.94 5.83 -6.08
C MET A 40 -14.09 4.32 -5.93
N SER A 41 -15.22 3.83 -5.41
CA SER A 41 -15.47 2.39 -5.30
C SER A 41 -15.50 1.69 -6.67
N LYS A 42 -16.01 2.36 -7.71
CA LYS A 42 -15.96 1.88 -9.10
C LYS A 42 -14.53 1.82 -9.63
N PHE A 43 -13.70 2.85 -9.41
CA PHE A 43 -12.29 2.80 -9.79
C PHE A 43 -11.57 1.62 -9.14
N LEU A 44 -11.78 1.39 -7.84
CA LEU A 44 -11.19 0.24 -7.14
C LEU A 44 -11.64 -1.10 -7.73
N GLU A 45 -12.91 -1.24 -8.11
CA GLU A 45 -13.43 -2.42 -8.78
C GLU A 45 -12.80 -2.61 -10.17
N TYR A 46 -12.65 -1.54 -10.95
CA TYR A 46 -12.13 -1.63 -12.32
C TYR A 46 -10.68 -2.10 -12.40
N VAL A 47 -9.85 -1.81 -11.39
CA VAL A 47 -8.48 -2.33 -11.31
C VAL A 47 -8.45 -3.84 -11.08
N THR A 48 -9.56 -4.43 -10.63
CA THR A 48 -9.69 -5.88 -10.40
C THR A 48 -10.27 -6.64 -11.61
N LEU A 49 -10.65 -5.94 -12.68
CA LEU A 49 -11.28 -6.57 -13.84
C LEU A 49 -10.38 -7.63 -14.49
N PRO A 50 -10.95 -8.74 -15.00
CA PRO A 50 -10.18 -9.78 -15.70
C PRO A 50 -9.51 -9.28 -16.98
N ASN A 51 -10.11 -8.28 -17.64
CA ASN A 51 -9.54 -7.70 -18.85
C ASN A 51 -8.34 -6.81 -18.50
N TYR A 52 -7.14 -7.32 -18.79
CA TYR A 52 -5.88 -6.66 -18.48
C TYR A 52 -5.77 -5.23 -19.04
N THR A 53 -6.23 -4.99 -20.27
CA THR A 53 -6.13 -3.66 -20.92
C THR A 53 -6.96 -2.64 -20.15
N PHE A 54 -8.19 -2.99 -19.76
CA PHE A 54 -9.04 -2.11 -18.97
C PHE A 54 -8.52 -1.94 -17.55
N ALA A 55 -8.15 -3.03 -16.88
CA ALA A 55 -7.63 -3.00 -15.52
C ALA A 55 -6.34 -2.16 -15.42
N SER A 56 -5.42 -2.29 -16.39
CA SER A 56 -4.19 -1.50 -16.47
C SER A 56 -4.48 -0.01 -16.69
N HIS A 57 -5.41 0.34 -17.58
CA HIS A 57 -5.82 1.74 -17.77
C HIS A 57 -6.49 2.32 -16.53
N ALA A 58 -7.42 1.58 -15.90
CA ALA A 58 -8.06 1.96 -14.65
C ALA A 58 -7.02 2.15 -13.55
N GLY A 59 -6.04 1.24 -13.44
CA GLY A 59 -4.94 1.34 -12.48
C GLY A 59 -4.12 2.61 -12.66
N GLY A 60 -3.79 2.96 -13.91
CA GLY A 60 -3.09 4.21 -14.19
C GLY A 60 -3.92 5.48 -13.93
N MET A 61 -5.25 5.41 -13.98
CA MET A 61 -6.13 6.53 -13.57
C MET A 61 -6.23 6.62 -12.04
N LEU A 62 -6.40 5.49 -11.36
CA LEU A 62 -6.43 5.42 -9.89
C LEU A 62 -5.11 5.93 -9.30
N GLU A 63 -3.96 5.55 -9.88
CA GLU A 63 -2.66 6.06 -9.48
C GLU A 63 -2.60 7.59 -9.61
N LEU A 64 -3.03 8.16 -10.75
CA LEU A 64 -3.08 9.60 -10.93
C LEU A 64 -4.02 10.30 -9.94
N LEU A 65 -5.19 9.72 -9.67
CA LEU A 65 -6.15 10.24 -8.70
C LEU A 65 -5.55 10.34 -7.30
N LEU A 66 -4.72 9.37 -6.90
CA LEU A 66 -4.18 9.27 -5.55
C LEU A 66 -2.74 9.81 -5.41
N THR A 67 -2.10 10.27 -6.49
CA THR A 67 -0.69 10.73 -6.40
C THR A 67 -0.45 12.09 -7.05
N ARG A 68 -1.33 12.59 -7.93
CA ARG A 68 -1.04 13.81 -8.69
C ARG A 68 -1.18 15.10 -7.88
N HIS A 69 -2.33 15.30 -7.26
CA HIS A 69 -2.66 16.54 -6.53
C HIS A 69 -2.62 16.29 -5.03
N THR A 70 -1.41 16.13 -4.50
CA THR A 70 -1.15 15.51 -3.18
C THR A 70 -1.87 16.18 -2.01
N SER A 71 -2.09 17.50 -2.04
CA SER A 71 -2.86 18.19 -0.99
C SER A 71 -4.33 17.76 -0.96
N THR A 72 -4.96 17.69 -2.14
CA THR A 72 -6.38 17.28 -2.28
C THR A 72 -6.55 15.81 -1.95
N VAL A 73 -5.58 14.97 -2.31
CA VAL A 73 -5.58 13.55 -1.94
C VAL A 73 -5.43 13.37 -0.43
N ALA A 74 -4.51 14.08 0.20
CA ALA A 74 -4.30 14.01 1.65
C ALA A 74 -5.57 14.35 2.43
N GLU A 75 -6.23 15.44 2.06
CA GLU A 75 -7.51 15.86 2.64
C GLU A 75 -8.59 14.78 2.43
N PHE A 76 -8.73 14.28 1.21
CA PHE A 76 -9.69 13.22 0.89
C PHE A 76 -9.44 11.97 1.74
N LEU A 77 -8.22 11.42 1.73
CA LEU A 77 -7.90 10.17 2.43
C LEU A 77 -8.05 10.30 3.95
N THR A 78 -7.72 11.47 4.51
CA THR A 78 -7.87 11.73 5.95
C THR A 78 -9.34 11.71 6.35
N ASN A 79 -10.20 12.40 5.58
CA ASN A 79 -11.64 12.50 5.85
C ASN A 79 -12.39 11.19 5.58
N ASN A 80 -11.84 10.32 4.74
CA ASN A 80 -12.49 9.12 4.22
C ASN A 80 -11.78 7.83 4.60
N TYR A 81 -10.90 7.88 5.61
CA TYR A 81 -9.95 6.82 5.92
C TYR A 81 -10.60 5.43 6.02
N GLU A 82 -11.63 5.28 6.87
CA GLU A 82 -12.20 3.97 7.21
C GLU A 82 -12.74 3.27 5.97
N TRP A 83 -13.75 3.85 5.31
CA TRP A 83 -14.36 3.19 4.15
C TRP A 83 -13.38 3.04 2.98
N PHE A 84 -12.49 4.01 2.77
CA PHE A 84 -11.55 3.97 1.64
C PHE A 84 -10.55 2.84 1.82
N PHE A 85 -9.90 2.74 2.99
CA PHE A 85 -8.91 1.68 3.21
C PHE A 85 -9.55 0.31 3.39
N ASP A 86 -10.76 0.21 3.92
CA ASP A 86 -11.52 -1.05 3.93
C ASP A 86 -11.76 -1.55 2.49
N ASP A 87 -12.26 -0.68 1.60
CA ASP A 87 -12.54 -1.03 0.21
C ASP A 87 -11.25 -1.28 -0.59
N PHE A 88 -10.23 -0.44 -0.39
CA PHE A 88 -8.91 -0.59 -1.02
C PHE A 88 -8.24 -1.90 -0.61
N ASN A 89 -8.20 -2.21 0.68
CA ASN A 89 -7.54 -3.41 1.20
C ASN A 89 -8.27 -4.67 0.74
N SER A 90 -9.60 -4.70 0.85
CA SER A 90 -10.40 -5.86 0.45
C SER A 90 -10.32 -6.15 -1.05
N LYS A 91 -10.34 -5.12 -1.91
CA LYS A 91 -10.29 -5.30 -3.37
C LYS A 91 -8.88 -5.54 -3.91
N LEU A 92 -7.87 -4.84 -3.39
CA LEU A 92 -6.52 -4.86 -3.95
C LEU A 92 -5.55 -5.71 -3.14
N LEU A 93 -5.42 -5.47 -1.82
CA LEU A 93 -4.43 -6.16 -1.00
C LEU A 93 -4.79 -7.61 -0.68
N VAL A 94 -6.09 -7.93 -0.63
CA VAL A 94 -6.61 -9.30 -0.41
C VAL A 94 -6.87 -10.03 -1.74
N SER A 95 -6.70 -9.36 -2.89
CA SER A 95 -6.95 -9.94 -4.21
C SER A 95 -6.19 -11.25 -4.43
N SER A 96 -6.83 -12.23 -5.06
CA SER A 96 -6.15 -13.44 -5.53
C SER A 96 -5.25 -13.17 -6.75
N ASN A 97 -5.47 -12.05 -7.46
CA ASN A 97 -4.66 -11.64 -8.59
C ASN A 97 -3.39 -10.94 -8.12
N GLN A 98 -2.23 -11.58 -8.32
CA GLN A 98 -0.93 -11.05 -7.92
C GLN A 98 -0.57 -9.72 -8.62
N ILE A 99 -1.09 -9.47 -9.82
CA ILE A 99 -0.85 -8.21 -10.54
C ILE A 99 -1.59 -7.08 -9.83
N THR A 100 -2.89 -7.25 -9.58
CA THR A 100 -3.73 -6.31 -8.84
C THR A 100 -3.16 -6.03 -7.46
N LYS A 101 -2.73 -7.07 -6.74
CA LYS A 101 -2.10 -6.93 -5.42
C LYS A 101 -0.79 -6.16 -5.47
N ALA A 102 0.09 -6.46 -6.43
CA ALA A 102 1.35 -5.73 -6.60
C ALA A 102 1.10 -4.25 -6.96
N GLN A 103 0.10 -3.95 -7.78
CA GLN A 103 -0.32 -2.58 -8.08
C GLN A 103 -0.84 -1.85 -6.83
N GLY A 104 -1.73 -2.49 -6.06
CA GLY A 104 -2.25 -1.97 -4.80
C GLY A 104 -1.15 -1.65 -3.80
N LEU A 105 -0.19 -2.57 -3.59
CA LEU A 105 0.96 -2.34 -2.71
C LEU A 105 1.88 -1.23 -3.21
N SER A 106 2.10 -1.14 -4.53
CA SER A 106 2.90 -0.05 -5.10
C SER A 106 2.25 1.31 -4.84
N LEU A 107 0.93 1.40 -5.03
CA LEU A 107 0.16 2.61 -4.82
C LEU A 107 0.11 2.98 -3.33
N MET A 108 -0.11 1.99 -2.46
CA MET A 108 -0.04 2.17 -1.01
C MET A 108 1.33 2.72 -0.59
N GLY A 109 2.43 2.17 -1.12
CA GLY A 109 3.76 2.69 -0.86
C GLY A 109 3.91 4.17 -1.26
N HIS A 110 3.45 4.55 -2.46
CA HIS A 110 3.49 5.96 -2.88
C HIS A 110 2.64 6.87 -2.00
N VAL A 111 1.42 6.45 -1.66
CA VAL A 111 0.50 7.24 -0.83
C VAL A 111 1.06 7.43 0.58
N LEU A 112 1.54 6.37 1.22
CA LEU A 112 2.02 6.46 2.61
C LEU A 112 3.39 7.14 2.74
N SER A 113 4.21 7.14 1.68
CA SER A 113 5.50 7.84 1.67
C SER A 113 5.39 9.33 1.28
N GLU A 114 4.23 9.80 0.84
CA GLU A 114 4.00 11.22 0.55
C GLU A 114 4.00 12.04 1.83
N GLY A 115 4.79 13.11 1.88
CA GLY A 115 4.97 13.92 3.09
C GLY A 115 3.68 14.55 3.60
N LYS A 116 2.76 14.93 2.71
CA LYS A 116 1.43 15.44 3.10
C LYS A 116 0.52 14.40 3.73
N ASN A 117 0.82 13.11 3.57
CA ASN A 117 0.08 11.99 4.13
C ASN A 117 0.72 11.46 5.42
N HIS A 118 1.56 12.24 6.11
CA HIS A 118 2.27 11.77 7.30
C HIS A 118 1.33 11.24 8.40
N ASP A 119 0.29 12.01 8.76
CA ASP A 119 -0.66 11.59 9.81
C ASP A 119 -1.47 10.36 9.38
N LEU A 120 -1.83 10.30 8.09
CA LEU A 120 -2.47 9.15 7.48
C LEU A 120 -1.59 7.90 7.58
N MET A 121 -0.29 8.06 7.29
CA MET A 121 0.70 7.01 7.38
C MET A 121 0.84 6.52 8.81
N LEU A 122 0.99 7.41 9.80
CA LEU A 122 1.06 7.04 11.21
C LEU A 122 -0.18 6.25 11.66
N ARG A 123 -1.37 6.67 11.24
CA ARG A 123 -2.62 5.94 11.51
C ARG A 123 -2.61 4.55 10.87
N TYR A 124 -2.18 4.45 9.61
CA TYR A 124 -2.14 3.18 8.88
C TYR A 124 -1.15 2.18 9.49
N VAL A 125 0.07 2.63 9.81
CA VAL A 125 1.13 1.75 10.34
C VAL A 125 0.97 1.39 11.81
N SER A 126 0.04 2.05 12.51
CA SER A 126 -0.33 1.73 13.90
C SER A 126 -1.37 0.61 14.00
N ASN A 127 -1.98 0.20 12.88
CA ASN A 127 -3.03 -0.82 12.85
C ASN A 127 -2.44 -2.24 12.64
N VAL A 128 -2.81 -3.17 13.52
CA VAL A 128 -2.33 -4.57 13.50
C VAL A 128 -2.85 -5.36 12.30
N GLU A 129 -4.08 -5.14 11.85
CA GLU A 129 -4.64 -5.83 10.69
C GLU A 129 -3.95 -5.38 9.41
N ASN A 130 -3.64 -4.08 9.28
CA ASN A 130 -2.84 -3.57 8.16
C ASN A 130 -1.45 -4.20 8.13
N LEU A 131 -0.78 -4.34 9.30
CA LEU A 131 0.51 -5.04 9.39
C LEU A 131 0.38 -6.48 8.90
N LYS A 132 -0.64 -7.22 9.33
CA LYS A 132 -0.87 -8.62 8.93
C LYS A 132 -1.05 -8.75 7.42
N LEU A 133 -1.81 -7.85 6.79
CA LEU A 133 -2.00 -7.82 5.33
C LEU A 133 -0.64 -7.70 4.61
N VAL A 134 0.18 -6.74 5.05
CA VAL A 134 1.50 -6.50 4.45
C VAL A 134 2.46 -7.66 4.71
N MET A 135 2.46 -8.23 5.91
CA MET A 135 3.28 -9.39 6.26
C MET A 135 2.89 -10.66 5.48
N ASN A 136 1.61 -10.84 5.17
CA ASN A 136 1.16 -11.93 4.31
C ASN A 136 1.65 -11.72 2.87
N ALA A 137 1.58 -10.50 2.35
CA ALA A 137 2.08 -10.17 1.01
C ALA A 137 3.60 -10.36 0.87
N LEU A 138 4.38 -10.21 1.95
CA LEU A 138 5.82 -10.53 1.97
C LEU A 138 6.12 -12.02 1.72
N ARG A 139 5.11 -12.91 1.80
CA ARG A 139 5.27 -14.35 1.56
C ARG A 139 4.89 -14.77 0.16
N GLU A 140 4.47 -13.83 -0.69
CA GLU A 140 4.04 -14.10 -2.06
C GLU A 140 5.20 -14.07 -3.05
N GLY A 141 4.89 -14.14 -4.36
CA GLY A 141 5.89 -14.11 -5.42
C GLY A 141 6.71 -12.81 -5.42
N LYS A 142 7.92 -12.89 -5.99
CA LYS A 142 8.94 -11.81 -5.99
C LYS A 142 8.37 -10.41 -6.29
N ARG A 143 7.46 -10.29 -7.27
CA ARG A 143 6.85 -9.01 -7.66
C ARG A 143 6.03 -8.37 -6.52
N VAL A 144 5.16 -9.15 -5.88
CA VAL A 144 4.34 -8.70 -4.74
C VAL A 144 5.23 -8.43 -3.54
N GLN A 145 6.15 -9.36 -3.26
CA GLN A 145 7.06 -9.29 -2.12
C GLN A 145 7.90 -8.01 -2.10
N MET A 146 8.47 -7.59 -3.24
CA MET A 146 9.26 -6.35 -3.33
C MET A 146 8.41 -5.10 -3.04
N LYS A 147 7.15 -5.08 -3.49
CA LYS A 147 6.23 -3.95 -3.22
C LYS A 147 5.75 -3.96 -1.77
N ALA A 148 5.48 -5.15 -1.21
CA ALA A 148 5.13 -5.32 0.19
C ALA A 148 6.26 -4.85 1.12
N PHE A 149 7.53 -5.10 0.77
CA PHE A 149 8.68 -4.63 1.55
C PHE A 149 8.70 -3.10 1.70
N ARG A 150 8.41 -2.36 0.63
CA ARG A 150 8.35 -0.88 0.66
C ARG A 150 7.26 -0.33 1.59
N VAL A 151 6.17 -1.06 1.79
CA VAL A 151 5.13 -0.69 2.76
C VAL A 151 5.51 -1.18 4.16
N PHE A 152 6.07 -2.39 4.26
CA PHE A 152 6.49 -3.00 5.51
C PHE A 152 7.54 -2.17 6.25
N LYS A 153 8.50 -1.58 5.51
CA LYS A 153 9.55 -0.75 6.12
C LYS A 153 8.95 0.39 6.96
N LEU A 154 7.85 0.99 6.52
CA LEU A 154 7.16 2.06 7.26
C LEU A 154 6.64 1.60 8.63
N PHE A 155 6.20 0.34 8.75
CA PHE A 155 5.80 -0.23 10.05
C PHE A 155 6.98 -0.41 10.99
N VAL A 156 8.13 -0.82 10.46
CA VAL A 156 9.33 -1.10 11.25
C VAL A 156 10.08 0.19 11.58
N GLU A 157 10.07 1.19 10.71
CA GLU A 157 10.74 2.49 10.92
C GLU A 157 9.95 3.45 11.80
N ASN A 158 8.63 3.25 11.96
CA ASN A 158 7.82 4.09 12.83
C ASN A 158 8.43 4.11 14.25
N ARG A 159 8.87 5.26 14.75
CA ARG A 159 9.53 5.36 16.07
C ARG A 159 8.55 5.13 17.22
N ASP A 160 7.28 5.50 17.04
CA ASP A 160 6.22 5.36 18.03
C ASP A 160 5.26 4.23 17.63
N LYS A 161 5.79 3.00 17.64
CA LYS A 161 5.01 1.83 17.24
C LYS A 161 3.96 1.51 18.29
N ALA A 162 2.71 1.40 17.85
CA ALA A 162 1.65 0.85 18.67
C ALA A 162 2.05 -0.52 19.28
N MET A 163 1.71 -0.74 20.55
CA MET A 163 2.10 -1.96 21.29
C MET A 163 1.68 -3.26 20.57
N GLY A 164 0.51 -3.26 19.93
CA GLY A 164 0.04 -4.40 19.14
C GLY A 164 0.96 -4.72 17.95
N VAL A 165 1.36 -3.69 17.20
CA VAL A 165 2.28 -3.80 16.06
C VAL A 165 3.65 -4.32 16.54
N THR A 166 4.18 -3.72 17.61
CA THR A 166 5.45 -4.15 18.22
C THR A 166 5.43 -5.62 18.63
N ASN A 167 4.35 -6.07 19.27
CA ASN A 167 4.22 -7.47 19.71
C ASN A 167 4.19 -8.43 18.52
N ILE A 168 3.46 -8.12 17.45
CA ILE A 168 3.40 -8.96 16.24
C ILE A 168 4.77 -9.03 15.56
N LEU A 169 5.46 -7.90 15.39
CA LEU A 169 6.82 -7.86 14.82
C LEU A 169 7.80 -8.69 15.64
N ARG A 170 7.72 -8.60 16.97
CA ARG A 170 8.56 -9.36 17.91
C ARG A 170 8.30 -10.86 17.84
N MET A 171 7.03 -11.28 17.84
CA MET A 171 6.66 -12.69 17.75
C MET A 171 7.09 -13.35 16.44
N ASN A 172 7.19 -12.56 15.36
CA ASN A 172 7.51 -13.05 14.02
C ASN A 172 8.94 -12.72 13.56
N THR A 173 9.78 -12.14 14.42
CA THR A 173 11.08 -11.58 14.02
C THR A 173 11.97 -12.59 13.30
N ARG A 174 12.06 -13.84 13.79
CA ARG A 174 12.88 -14.88 13.16
C ARG A 174 12.45 -15.13 11.71
N LYS A 175 11.14 -15.37 11.49
CA LYS A 175 10.59 -15.63 10.16
C LYS A 175 10.72 -14.42 9.24
N LEU A 176 10.53 -13.21 9.78
CA LEU A 176 10.72 -11.97 9.01
C LEU A 176 12.17 -11.83 8.54
N LEU A 177 13.16 -12.07 9.40
CA LEU A 177 14.57 -12.04 9.01
C LEU A 177 14.91 -13.11 7.96
N GLU A 178 14.34 -14.32 8.08
CA GLU A 178 14.49 -15.37 7.06
C GLU A 178 13.92 -14.93 5.69
N ILE A 179 12.76 -14.27 5.68
CA ILE A 179 12.17 -13.69 4.46
C ILE A 179 13.07 -12.60 3.88
N LEU A 180 13.55 -11.67 4.72
CA LEU A 180 14.41 -10.56 4.27
C LEU A 180 15.76 -11.04 3.73
N ALA A 181 16.36 -12.08 4.32
CA ALA A 181 17.61 -12.65 3.82
C ALA A 181 17.47 -13.23 2.39
N GLY A 182 16.29 -13.79 2.07
CA GLY A 182 15.97 -14.27 0.73
C GLY A 182 15.61 -13.16 -0.28
N LEU A 183 15.35 -11.94 0.21
CA LEU A 183 14.90 -10.83 -0.61
C LEU A 183 16.07 -10.14 -1.32
N LYS A 184 16.09 -10.23 -2.65
CA LYS A 184 17.11 -9.66 -3.51
C LYS A 184 16.49 -8.71 -4.53
N ALA A 185 17.07 -7.52 -4.64
CA ALA A 185 16.73 -6.56 -5.69
C ALA A 185 16.90 -7.17 -7.09
N THR A 186 16.27 -6.53 -8.08
CA THR A 186 16.52 -6.80 -9.49
C THR A 186 17.63 -5.87 -9.97
N GLY A 187 18.88 -6.34 -9.91
CA GLY A 187 20.05 -5.54 -10.27
C GLY A 187 20.76 -4.93 -9.05
N GLU A 188 21.63 -3.96 -9.31
CA GLU A 188 22.34 -3.19 -8.28
C GLU A 188 21.42 -2.07 -7.78
N ASP A 189 20.70 -2.34 -6.69
CA ASP A 189 19.83 -1.37 -6.01
C ASP A 189 20.36 -1.16 -4.59
N GLN A 190 21.32 -0.26 -4.47
CA GLN A 190 22.01 0.00 -3.20
C GLN A 190 21.05 0.53 -2.13
N GLU A 191 20.11 1.40 -2.49
CA GLU A 191 19.09 1.93 -1.58
C GLU A 191 18.26 0.80 -0.98
N PHE A 192 17.83 -0.16 -1.82
CA PHE A 192 17.08 -1.31 -1.36
C PHE A 192 17.87 -2.18 -0.35
N ASP A 193 19.16 -2.42 -0.62
CA ASP A 193 19.98 -3.23 0.27
C ASP A 193 20.29 -2.51 1.60
N GLU A 194 20.44 -1.19 1.57
CA GLU A 194 20.57 -0.34 2.77
C GLU A 194 19.30 -0.36 3.62
N ASP A 195 18.13 -0.15 3.00
CA ASP A 195 16.82 -0.28 3.64
C ASP A 195 16.68 -1.66 4.30
N LYS A 196 16.97 -2.73 3.56
CA LYS A 196 16.89 -4.10 4.06
C LYS A 196 17.80 -4.36 5.25
N ALA A 197 19.02 -3.82 5.22
CA ALA A 197 19.97 -3.91 6.32
C ALA A 197 19.50 -3.12 7.55
N GLN A 198 18.91 -1.93 7.36
CA GLN A 198 18.30 -1.16 8.45
C GLN A 198 17.13 -1.90 9.08
N ILE A 199 16.15 -2.34 8.28
CA ILE A 199 14.98 -3.08 8.77
C ILE A 199 15.40 -4.35 9.52
N SER A 200 16.42 -5.06 9.03
CA SER A 200 16.95 -6.24 9.72
C SER A 200 17.58 -5.92 11.08
N ARG A 201 18.26 -4.78 11.22
CA ARG A 201 18.82 -4.32 12.50
C ARG A 201 17.72 -3.94 13.49
N GLU A 202 16.73 -3.17 13.02
CA GLU A 202 15.58 -2.76 13.84
C GLU A 202 14.75 -3.96 14.31
N LEU A 203 14.54 -4.95 13.44
CA LEU A 203 13.87 -6.18 13.84
C LEU A 203 14.65 -6.95 14.91
N ASN A 204 15.98 -7.01 14.83
CA ASN A 204 16.78 -7.69 15.86
C ASN A 204 16.74 -6.97 17.20
N SER A 205 16.78 -5.63 17.24
CA SER A 205 16.73 -4.89 18.50
C SER A 205 15.41 -5.07 19.26
N LEU A 206 14.31 -5.38 18.56
CA LEU A 206 13.02 -5.75 19.17
C LEU A 206 13.04 -7.07 19.96
N LYS A 207 13.99 -7.97 19.68
CA LYS A 207 14.16 -9.23 20.45
C LYS A 207 14.75 -8.97 21.82
N ASP A 208 15.71 -8.05 21.89
CA ASP A 208 16.54 -7.83 23.08
C ASP A 208 15.71 -7.23 24.24
N THR A 209 14.66 -6.48 23.93
CA THR A 209 13.75 -5.90 24.94
C THR A 209 12.93 -6.94 25.71
N HIS A 210 12.82 -8.19 25.22
CA HIS A 210 12.08 -9.26 25.91
C HIS A 210 12.90 -9.97 26.99
N HIS A 211 14.23 -9.96 26.89
CA HIS A 211 15.09 -10.58 27.93
C HIS A 211 15.22 -9.70 29.17
N SER A 212 14.99 -8.38 29.06
CA SER A 212 15.08 -7.45 30.19
C SER A 212 13.86 -7.42 31.12
N ILE A 213 12.76 -8.10 30.78
CA ILE A 213 11.52 -8.11 31.59
C ILE A 213 11.37 -9.44 32.36
N ARG A 214 12.19 -10.45 32.08
CA ARG A 214 12.24 -11.69 32.88
C ARG A 214 13.45 -11.67 33.79
N LEU A 215 13.33 -10.98 34.93
CA LEU A 215 13.96 -11.32 36.22
C LEU A 215 13.43 -10.33 37.27
N PRO A 216 12.76 -10.83 38.31
CA PRO A 216 13.41 -10.83 39.60
C PRO A 216 13.68 -12.27 40.02
N THR A 217 14.96 -12.60 40.15
CA THR A 217 15.41 -13.60 41.12
C THR A 217 14.76 -13.27 42.46
N LYS A 218 13.95 -14.19 42.98
CA LYS A 218 13.69 -14.26 44.41
C LYS A 218 14.28 -15.57 44.91
N GLU A 219 15.19 -15.32 45.86
CA GLU A 219 15.86 -16.17 46.84
C GLU A 219 15.03 -17.35 47.34
#